data_AF-A0A956R8Z4-F1
#
_entry.id   AF-A0A956R8Z4-F1
#
_cell.length_a   1.000
_cell.length_b   1.000
_cell.length_c   1.000
_cell.angle_alpha   90.00
_cell.angle_beta   90.00
_cell.angle_gamma   90.00
#
_symmetry.space_group_name_H-M   'P 1'
#
loop_
_entity.id
_entity.type
_entity.pdbx_description
1 polymer ?
#
loop_
_entity_poly.entity_id
_entity_poly.type
_entity_poly.pdbx_seq_one_letter_code
_entity_poly.pdbx_strand_id
1 'polypeptide(L)'
;MFLIGGARIGTAEPSFYIPEGCPAKVGRDYAAELRGVAAETAEVAQEHLAPSWSALADRLGALTEVYDALDDVCVPRRRRFDPDDLRAARERLASIGRALASDQGALPAGHWTVSEQPFHVAGFGPVQQVALYDAGPGSPSQVAIAEARALRELVLQRSLCRTGRPALPLAVALVEASGQVESFGYFFEEELLCGELPPLEWAPEEAAGLEATPPEPAPAAPSSAPPPTE
;
A
#
# COMPACT_ATOMS: atom_id res chain seq x y z
N MET A 1 -4.40 -19.20 2.24
CA MET A 1 -4.86 -17.88 1.76
C MET A 1 -3.72 -16.89 1.91
N PHE A 2 -3.55 -15.99 0.95
CA PHE A 2 -2.54 -14.94 0.92
C PHE A 2 -3.23 -13.58 0.78
N LEU A 3 -2.64 -12.55 1.38
CA LEU A 3 -3.20 -11.20 1.45
C LEU A 3 -2.23 -10.24 0.77
N ILE A 4 -2.19 -10.26 -0.56
CA ILE A 4 -1.29 -9.43 -1.37
C ILE A 4 -2.13 -8.78 -2.46
N GLY A 5 -2.30 -7.46 -2.40
CA GLY A 5 -3.19 -6.69 -3.26
C GLY A 5 -4.65 -7.18 -3.32
N GLY A 6 -5.10 -7.88 -2.26
CA GLY A 6 -6.43 -8.49 -2.15
C GLY A 6 -6.37 -9.87 -1.48
N ALA A 7 -7.54 -10.49 -1.26
CA ALA A 7 -7.62 -11.85 -0.73
C ALA A 7 -7.47 -12.90 -1.84
N ARG A 8 -6.48 -13.78 -1.67
CA ARG A 8 -6.11 -14.80 -2.68
C ARG A 8 -6.05 -16.19 -2.07
N ILE A 9 -6.52 -17.19 -2.80
CA ILE A 9 -6.23 -18.59 -2.52
C ILE A 9 -5.10 -19.00 -3.47
N GLY A 10 -4.06 -19.62 -2.93
CA GLY A 10 -2.92 -20.07 -3.70
C GLY A 10 -2.28 -21.30 -3.08
N THR A 11 -1.44 -21.95 -3.87
CA THR A 11 -0.65 -23.11 -3.48
C THR A 11 0.82 -22.88 -3.81
N ALA A 12 1.74 -23.52 -3.06
CA ALA A 12 3.16 -23.49 -3.40
C ALA A 12 3.37 -24.07 -4.80
N GLU A 13 4.10 -23.35 -5.65
CA GLU A 13 4.28 -23.73 -7.04
C GLU A 13 5.07 -25.06 -7.15
N PRO A 14 4.46 -26.14 -7.69
CA PRO A 14 5.09 -27.46 -7.66
C PRO A 14 6.40 -27.58 -8.44
N SER A 15 6.56 -26.80 -9.51
CA SER A 15 7.79 -26.80 -10.31
C SER A 15 9.02 -26.32 -9.53
N PHE A 16 8.84 -25.65 -8.38
CA PHE A 16 9.95 -25.23 -7.53
C PHE A 16 10.63 -26.41 -6.80
N TYR A 17 9.90 -27.48 -6.50
CA TYR A 17 10.42 -28.66 -5.77
C TYR A 17 10.35 -29.96 -6.56
N ILE A 18 9.67 -30.00 -7.70
CA ILE A 18 9.69 -31.11 -8.65
C ILE A 18 10.77 -30.84 -9.71
N PRO A 19 11.83 -31.66 -9.81
CA PRO A 19 12.91 -31.43 -10.77
C PRO A 19 12.42 -31.43 -12.23
N GLU A 20 13.04 -30.59 -13.05
CA GLU A 20 12.79 -30.56 -14.49
C GLU A 20 13.04 -31.94 -15.14
N GLY A 21 12.17 -32.31 -16.09
CA GLY A 21 12.22 -33.60 -16.77
C GLY A 21 11.75 -34.79 -15.93
N CYS A 22 11.29 -34.58 -14.69
CA CYS A 22 10.63 -35.62 -13.91
C CYS A 22 9.46 -36.27 -14.68
N PRO A 23 8.54 -35.51 -15.33
CA PRO A 23 7.43 -36.12 -16.06
C PRO A 23 7.86 -37.10 -17.16
N ALA A 24 8.95 -36.80 -17.88
CA ALA A 24 9.49 -37.69 -18.90
C ALA A 24 10.11 -38.97 -18.30
N LYS A 25 10.65 -38.91 -17.08
CA LYS A 25 11.27 -40.05 -16.39
C LYS A 25 10.25 -40.97 -15.73
N VAL A 26 9.18 -40.42 -15.16
CA VAL A 26 8.15 -41.20 -14.45
C VAL A 26 6.91 -41.47 -15.33
N GLY A 27 6.86 -40.88 -16.53
CA GLY A 27 5.72 -41.01 -17.46
C GLY A 27 4.45 -40.31 -16.96
N ARG A 28 4.57 -39.34 -16.05
CA ARG A 28 3.45 -38.71 -15.36
C ARG A 28 3.77 -37.27 -14.94
N ASP A 29 2.86 -36.34 -15.22
CA ASP A 29 3.04 -34.92 -14.87
C ASP A 29 2.46 -34.60 -13.48
N TYR A 30 3.22 -34.92 -12.45
CA TYR A 30 2.85 -34.61 -11.07
C TYR A 30 2.65 -33.12 -10.81
N ALA A 31 3.35 -32.24 -11.53
CA ALA A 31 3.19 -30.80 -11.34
C ALA A 31 1.81 -30.34 -11.84
N ALA A 32 1.40 -30.80 -13.02
CA ALA A 32 0.06 -30.53 -13.54
C ALA A 32 -1.04 -31.12 -12.65
N GLU A 33 -0.88 -32.35 -12.17
CA GLU A 33 -1.86 -32.99 -11.29
C GLU A 33 -2.02 -32.26 -9.95
N LEU A 34 -0.91 -31.86 -9.32
CA LEU A 34 -0.97 -31.11 -8.06
C LEU A 34 -1.62 -29.73 -8.23
N ARG A 35 -1.40 -29.07 -9.38
CA ARG A 35 -2.11 -27.82 -9.71
C ARG A 35 -3.62 -28.07 -9.89
N GLY A 36 -4.00 -29.16 -10.56
CA GLY A 36 -5.40 -29.56 -10.72
C GLY A 36 -6.09 -29.79 -9.37
N VAL A 37 -5.48 -30.59 -8.49
CA VAL A 37 -6.00 -30.83 -7.13
C VAL A 37 -6.12 -29.53 -6.33
N ALA A 38 -5.15 -28.63 -6.46
CA ALA A 38 -5.21 -27.34 -5.78
C ALA A 38 -6.36 -26.45 -6.29
N ALA A 39 -6.62 -26.44 -7.60
CA ALA A 39 -7.74 -25.71 -8.19
C ALA A 39 -9.09 -26.26 -7.70
N GLU A 40 -9.29 -27.58 -7.77
CA GLU A 40 -10.50 -28.25 -7.26
C GLU A 40 -10.73 -27.97 -5.76
N THR A 41 -9.66 -28.04 -4.97
CA THR A 41 -9.73 -27.75 -3.53
C THR A 41 -10.13 -26.30 -3.27
N ALA A 42 -9.63 -25.37 -4.07
CA ALA A 42 -9.97 -23.95 -3.94
C ALA A 42 -11.43 -23.68 -4.33
N GLU A 43 -11.95 -24.33 -5.37
CA GLU A 43 -13.36 -24.26 -5.77
C GLU A 43 -14.31 -24.74 -4.67
N VAL A 44 -13.96 -25.82 -3.97
CA VAL A 44 -14.74 -26.29 -2.82
C VAL A 44 -14.59 -25.34 -1.63
N ALA A 45 -13.36 -24.88 -1.35
CA ALA A 45 -13.09 -24.03 -0.20
C ALA A 45 -13.83 -22.69 -0.28
N GLN A 46 -13.89 -22.05 -1.46
CA GLN A 46 -14.55 -20.76 -1.63
C GLN A 46 -16.06 -20.81 -1.34
N GLU A 47 -16.74 -21.93 -1.59
CA GLU A 47 -18.17 -22.12 -1.27
C GLU A 47 -18.44 -22.10 0.25
N HIS A 48 -17.42 -22.42 1.04
CA HIS A 48 -17.49 -22.47 2.50
C HIS A 48 -16.94 -21.22 3.20
N LEU A 49 -16.35 -20.27 2.46
CA LEU A 49 -15.85 -19.03 3.03
C LEU A 49 -17.00 -18.04 3.26
N ALA A 50 -17.18 -17.61 4.51
CA ALA A 50 -18.17 -16.60 4.83
C ALA A 50 -17.89 -15.28 4.05
N PRO A 51 -18.91 -14.65 3.42
CA PRO A 51 -18.71 -13.42 2.65
C PRO A 51 -18.10 -12.27 3.48
N SER A 52 -18.49 -12.16 4.75
CA SER A 52 -17.95 -11.15 5.67
C SER A 52 -16.46 -11.33 5.93
N TRP A 53 -16.00 -12.57 6.04
CA TRP A 53 -14.58 -12.88 6.23
C TRP A 53 -13.79 -12.61 4.94
N SER A 54 -14.32 -12.98 3.79
CA SER A 54 -13.69 -12.73 2.49
C SER A 54 -13.52 -11.23 2.22
N ALA A 55 -14.54 -10.42 2.52
CA ALA A 55 -14.45 -8.97 2.39
C ALA A 55 -13.45 -8.33 3.37
N LEU A 56 -13.36 -8.84 4.60
CA LEU A 56 -12.35 -8.37 5.56
C LEU A 56 -10.92 -8.76 5.13
N ALA A 57 -10.75 -10.00 4.68
CA ALA A 57 -9.50 -10.48 4.13
C ALA A 57 -9.08 -9.64 2.92
N ASP A 58 -10.01 -9.28 2.05
CA ASP A 58 -9.74 -8.44 0.89
C ASP A 58 -9.28 -7.04 1.27
N ARG A 59 -9.94 -6.41 2.24
CA ARG A 59 -9.52 -5.11 2.81
C ARG A 59 -8.11 -5.18 3.41
N LEU A 60 -7.82 -6.26 4.15
CA LEU A 60 -6.48 -6.48 4.70
C LEU A 60 -5.45 -6.72 3.59
N GLY A 61 -5.83 -7.41 2.51
CA GLY A 61 -5.00 -7.56 1.32
C GLY A 61 -4.73 -6.23 0.61
N ALA A 62 -5.72 -5.34 0.52
CA ALA A 62 -5.56 -4.00 -0.06
C ALA A 62 -4.52 -3.14 0.68
N LEU A 63 -4.36 -3.35 2.00
CA LEU A 63 -3.34 -2.64 2.79
C LEU A 63 -1.91 -2.90 2.30
N THR A 64 -1.63 -4.05 1.69
CA THR A 64 -0.29 -4.32 1.15
C THR A 64 0.05 -3.42 -0.04
N GLU A 65 -0.89 -3.16 -0.94
CA GLU A 65 -0.69 -2.23 -2.06
C GLU A 65 -0.57 -0.78 -1.58
N VAL A 66 -1.34 -0.41 -0.56
CA VAL A 66 -1.21 0.90 0.09
C VAL A 66 0.16 1.03 0.74
N TYR A 67 0.61 0.01 1.46
CA TYR A 67 1.93 -0.01 2.08
C TYR A 67 3.04 0.07 1.04
N ASP A 68 2.99 -0.71 -0.03
CA ASP A 68 3.98 -0.67 -1.11
C ASP A 68 4.03 0.71 -1.79
N ALA A 69 2.87 1.33 -2.01
CA ALA A 69 2.80 2.69 -2.55
C ALA A 69 3.40 3.70 -1.57
N LEU A 70 3.07 3.61 -0.28
CA LEU A 70 3.60 4.50 0.76
C LEU A 70 5.09 4.30 0.95
N ASP A 71 5.60 3.07 0.93
CA ASP A 71 7.04 2.79 1.01
C ASP A 71 7.78 3.50 -0.13
N ASP A 72 7.31 3.36 -1.37
CA ASP A 72 7.91 4.02 -2.54
C ASP A 72 7.82 5.55 -2.52
N VAL A 73 6.76 6.08 -1.92
CA VAL A 73 6.52 7.52 -1.75
C VAL A 73 7.39 8.09 -0.62
N CYS A 74 7.51 7.36 0.49
CA CYS A 74 8.25 7.75 1.69
C CYS A 74 9.74 7.42 1.62
N VAL A 75 10.20 6.63 0.65
CA VAL A 75 11.65 6.49 0.40
C VAL A 75 12.20 7.90 0.16
N PRO A 76 13.17 8.37 0.98
CA PRO A 76 13.73 9.71 0.89
C PRO A 76 14.48 9.88 -0.43
N ARG A 77 13.73 10.22 -1.46
CA ARG A 77 14.18 10.71 -2.74
C ARG A 77 13.84 12.19 -2.67
N ARG A 78 14.85 13.05 -2.75
CA ARG A 78 14.77 14.51 -2.60
C ARG A 78 13.96 15.14 -3.75
N ARG A 79 12.70 14.71 -3.88
CA ARG A 79 11.77 15.04 -4.96
C ARG A 79 11.10 16.37 -4.62
N ARG A 80 11.03 17.23 -5.63
CA ARG A 80 10.30 18.49 -5.58
C ARG A 80 9.16 18.45 -6.59
N PHE A 81 8.03 19.05 -6.24
CA PHE A 81 6.78 18.94 -6.97
C PHE A 81 6.18 20.31 -7.24
N ASP A 82 5.35 20.39 -8.27
CA ASP A 82 4.45 21.52 -8.46
C ASP A 82 3.42 21.57 -7.31
N PRO A 83 2.99 22.76 -6.84
CA PRO A 83 1.95 22.88 -5.84
C PRO A 83 0.65 22.14 -6.19
N ASP A 84 0.25 22.12 -7.47
CA ASP A 84 -0.95 21.41 -7.91
C ASP A 84 -0.79 19.88 -7.83
N ASP A 85 0.40 19.37 -8.14
CA ASP A 85 0.72 17.95 -7.99
C ASP A 85 0.73 17.52 -6.52
N LEU A 86 1.20 18.39 -5.61
CA LEU A 86 1.11 18.13 -4.16
C LEU A 86 -0.32 18.11 -3.66
N ARG A 87 -1.17 19.04 -4.13
CA ARG A 87 -2.60 19.06 -3.79
C ARG A 87 -3.27 17.78 -4.25
N ALA A 88 -3.02 17.36 -5.50
CA ALA A 88 -3.52 16.09 -6.02
C ALA A 88 -3.02 14.89 -5.20
N ALA A 89 -1.74 14.84 -4.82
CA ALA A 89 -1.21 13.77 -3.98
C ALA A 89 -1.91 13.69 -2.60
N ARG A 90 -2.15 14.83 -1.95
CA ARG A 90 -2.87 14.91 -0.67
C ARG A 90 -4.34 14.50 -0.81
N GLU A 91 -5.02 14.92 -1.87
CA GLU A 91 -6.40 14.50 -2.17
C GLU A 91 -6.51 12.97 -2.31
N ARG A 92 -5.55 12.34 -2.99
CA ARG A 92 -5.47 10.88 -3.13
C ARG A 92 -5.20 10.18 -1.81
N LEU A 93 -4.24 10.66 -1.01
CA LEU A 93 -3.98 10.15 0.34
C LEU A 93 -5.24 10.21 1.22
N ALA A 94 -5.98 11.33 1.17
CA ALA A 94 -7.24 11.46 1.89
C ALA A 94 -8.31 10.50 1.35
N SER A 95 -8.33 10.22 0.04
CA SER A 95 -9.21 9.23 -0.59
C SER A 95 -8.92 7.81 -0.08
N ILE A 96 -7.64 7.42 -0.03
CA ILE A 96 -7.18 6.14 0.55
C ILE A 96 -7.64 6.04 2.01
N GLY A 97 -7.41 7.07 2.82
CA GLY A 97 -7.82 7.09 4.22
C GLY A 97 -9.33 6.90 4.41
N ARG A 98 -10.16 7.59 3.61
CA ARG A 98 -11.62 7.41 3.63
C ARG A 98 -12.05 6.01 3.21
N ALA A 99 -11.41 5.43 2.19
CA ALA A 99 -11.71 4.10 1.71
C ALA A 99 -11.38 3.04 2.78
N LEU A 100 -10.21 3.13 3.41
CA LEU A 100 -9.80 2.21 4.48
C LEU A 100 -10.63 2.34 5.75
N ALA A 101 -11.08 3.55 6.09
CA ALA A 101 -11.94 3.82 7.24
C ALA A 101 -13.43 3.48 7.00
N SER A 102 -13.81 3.06 5.78
CA SER A 102 -15.19 2.78 5.45
C SER A 102 -15.70 1.52 6.15
N ASP A 103 -16.81 1.64 6.86
CA ASP A 103 -17.52 0.49 7.47
C ASP A 103 -18.47 -0.21 6.48
N GLN A 104 -18.43 0.14 5.18
CA GLN A 104 -19.22 -0.56 4.17
C GLN A 104 -18.87 -2.04 4.13
N GLY A 105 -19.67 -2.89 4.78
CA GLY A 105 -19.50 -4.34 4.79
C GLY A 105 -19.44 -4.95 3.39
N ALA A 106 -19.23 -6.27 3.32
CA ALA A 106 -19.21 -7.02 2.07
C ALA A 106 -20.36 -6.54 1.17
N LEU A 107 -20.02 -5.89 0.06
CA LEU A 107 -21.03 -5.56 -0.94
C LEU A 107 -21.65 -6.90 -1.35
N PRO A 108 -22.98 -6.99 -1.52
CA PRO A 108 -23.65 -8.24 -1.87
C PRO A 108 -23.21 -8.84 -3.23
N ALA A 109 -22.32 -8.15 -3.96
CA ALA A 109 -21.74 -8.56 -5.24
C ALA A 109 -20.34 -9.20 -5.13
N GLY A 110 -19.72 -9.22 -3.94
CA GLY A 110 -18.38 -9.77 -3.77
C GLY A 110 -18.35 -11.28 -3.96
N HIS A 111 -17.50 -11.79 -4.85
CA HIS A 111 -17.43 -13.20 -5.19
C HIS A 111 -15.99 -13.65 -5.43
N TRP A 112 -15.74 -14.95 -5.24
CA TRP A 112 -14.47 -15.54 -5.63
C TRP A 112 -14.46 -15.84 -7.12
N THR A 113 -13.38 -15.46 -7.80
CA THR A 113 -13.14 -15.76 -9.20
C THR A 113 -11.95 -16.71 -9.30
N VAL A 114 -12.15 -17.85 -9.97
CA VAL A 114 -11.05 -18.76 -10.31
C VAL A 114 -10.09 -18.04 -11.25
N SER A 115 -8.83 -17.96 -10.85
CA SER A 115 -7.83 -17.17 -11.58
C SER A 115 -6.45 -17.74 -11.32
N GLU A 116 -5.87 -18.32 -12.37
CA GLU A 116 -4.54 -18.89 -12.36
C GLU A 116 -3.49 -17.84 -12.71
N GLN A 117 -2.77 -17.36 -11.71
CA GLN A 117 -1.69 -16.39 -11.90
C GLN A 117 -0.52 -16.69 -10.97
N PRO A 118 0.72 -16.72 -11.48
CA PRO A 118 1.89 -16.84 -10.63
C PRO A 118 2.11 -15.53 -9.86
N PHE A 119 2.49 -15.64 -8.59
CA PHE A 119 2.97 -14.53 -7.79
C PHE A 119 4.02 -14.98 -6.79
N HIS A 120 4.68 -14.03 -6.14
CA HIS A 120 5.74 -14.32 -5.17
C HIS A 120 5.32 -13.81 -3.79
N VAL A 121 5.58 -14.62 -2.76
CA VAL A 121 5.34 -14.28 -1.36
C VAL A 121 6.67 -14.28 -0.63
N ALA A 122 7.03 -13.15 -0.01
CA ALA A 122 8.27 -13.03 0.75
C ALA A 122 8.35 -14.12 1.85
N GLY A 123 9.47 -14.84 1.90
CA GLY A 123 9.69 -15.95 2.84
C GLY A 123 9.03 -17.29 2.47
N PHE A 124 8.05 -17.30 1.57
CA PHE A 124 7.36 -18.53 1.11
C PHE A 124 7.78 -18.95 -0.31
N GLY A 125 8.18 -17.99 -1.16
CA GLY A 125 8.66 -18.24 -2.51
C GLY A 125 7.54 -18.13 -3.58
N PRO A 126 7.68 -18.82 -4.72
CA PRO A 126 6.70 -18.77 -5.80
C PRO A 126 5.40 -19.50 -5.42
N VAL A 127 4.28 -18.84 -5.70
CA VAL A 127 2.92 -19.31 -5.41
C VAL A 127 2.11 -19.23 -6.68
N GLN A 128 1.31 -20.27 -6.93
CA GLN A 128 0.27 -20.24 -7.95
C GLN A 128 -1.03 -19.80 -7.30
N GLN A 129 -1.57 -18.65 -7.72
CA GLN A 129 -2.94 -18.27 -7.40
C GLN A 129 -3.89 -19.22 -8.09
N VAL A 130 -4.95 -19.62 -7.38
CA VAL A 130 -6.03 -20.46 -7.91
C VAL A 130 -7.39 -19.76 -7.81
N ALA A 131 -7.56 -18.85 -6.84
CA ALA A 131 -8.72 -17.98 -6.76
C ALA A 131 -8.35 -16.60 -6.21
N LEU A 132 -9.07 -15.58 -6.67
CA LEU A 132 -8.99 -14.20 -6.20
C LEU A 132 -10.39 -13.76 -5.76
N TYR A 133 -10.48 -13.08 -4.62
CA TYR A 133 -11.73 -12.44 -4.23
C TYR A 133 -11.89 -11.12 -5.00
N ASP A 134 -12.99 -10.98 -5.73
CA ASP A 134 -13.41 -9.72 -6.32
C ASP A 134 -14.52 -9.11 -5.47
N ALA A 135 -14.20 -8.04 -4.75
CA ALA A 135 -15.16 -7.27 -3.95
C ALA A 135 -16.16 -6.45 -4.78
N GLY A 136 -15.98 -6.41 -6.11
CA GLY A 136 -16.81 -5.68 -7.05
C GLY A 136 -16.40 -4.21 -7.25
N PRO A 137 -16.88 -3.59 -8.34
CA PRO A 137 -16.54 -2.23 -8.72
C PRO A 137 -16.96 -1.23 -7.64
N GLY A 138 -16.06 -0.31 -7.31
CA GLY A 138 -16.31 0.74 -6.32
C GLY A 138 -16.28 0.26 -4.87
N SER A 139 -15.88 -0.98 -4.61
CA SER A 139 -15.61 -1.45 -3.25
C SER A 139 -14.51 -0.61 -2.60
N PRO A 140 -14.54 -0.40 -1.27
CA PRO A 140 -13.52 0.39 -0.58
C PRO A 140 -12.09 -0.13 -0.81
N SER A 141 -11.89 -1.44 -0.87
CA SER A 141 -10.60 -2.06 -1.20
C SER A 141 -10.11 -1.66 -2.60
N GLN A 142 -10.97 -1.74 -3.63
CA GLN A 142 -10.60 -1.36 -4.99
C GLN A 142 -10.29 0.14 -5.10
N VAL A 143 -11.07 0.99 -4.42
CA VAL A 143 -10.78 2.43 -4.36
C VAL A 143 -9.43 2.68 -3.71
N ALA A 144 -9.14 2.05 -2.57
CA ALA A 144 -7.85 2.19 -1.89
C ALA A 144 -6.68 1.74 -2.77
N ILE A 145 -6.78 0.58 -3.44
CA ILE A 145 -5.74 0.07 -4.35
C ILE A 145 -5.55 1.00 -5.54
N ALA A 146 -6.63 1.44 -6.18
CA ALA A 146 -6.56 2.33 -7.34
C ALA A 146 -5.91 3.67 -6.98
N GLU A 147 -6.30 4.28 -5.86
CA GLU A 147 -5.73 5.54 -5.40
C GLU A 147 -4.27 5.39 -4.94
N ALA A 148 -3.90 4.27 -4.31
CA ALA A 148 -2.52 3.97 -3.93
C ALA A 148 -1.61 3.87 -5.17
N ARG A 149 -2.05 3.15 -6.20
CA ARG A 149 -1.32 3.03 -7.47
C ARG A 149 -1.20 4.37 -8.18
N ALA A 150 -2.29 5.15 -8.25
CA ALA A 150 -2.28 6.46 -8.85
C ALA A 150 -1.41 7.48 -8.09
N LEU A 151 -1.38 7.40 -6.75
CA LEU A 151 -0.48 8.20 -5.92
C LEU A 151 0.98 7.86 -6.21
N ARG A 152 1.32 6.56 -6.20
CA ARG A 152 2.67 6.07 -6.52
C ARG A 152 3.10 6.56 -7.90
N GLU A 153 2.24 6.41 -8.89
CA GLU A 153 2.48 6.86 -10.26
C GLU A 153 2.73 8.38 -10.32
N LEU A 154 1.84 9.18 -9.72
CA LEU A 154 1.97 10.64 -9.66
C LEU A 154 3.32 11.05 -9.06
N VAL A 155 3.67 10.47 -7.91
CA VAL A 155 4.89 10.81 -7.17
C VAL A 155 6.15 10.38 -7.93
N LEU A 156 6.13 9.24 -8.64
CA LEU A 156 7.24 8.77 -9.46
C LEU A 156 7.37 9.56 -10.77
N GLN A 157 6.28 9.88 -11.44
CA GLN A 157 6.30 10.48 -12.77
C GLN A 157 6.39 12.00 -12.76
N ARG A 158 5.76 12.69 -11.81
CA ARG A 158 5.59 14.16 -11.84
C ARG A 158 6.57 14.92 -10.95
N SER A 159 7.56 14.23 -10.39
CA SER A 159 8.69 14.90 -9.73
C SER A 159 9.45 15.77 -10.74
N LEU A 160 9.43 17.09 -10.54
CA LEU A 160 10.06 18.07 -11.43
C LEU A 160 11.57 18.14 -11.22
N CYS A 161 12.03 17.84 -10.01
CA CYS A 161 13.44 17.76 -9.67
C CYS A 161 13.81 16.29 -9.38
N ARG A 162 14.45 15.65 -10.36
CA ARG A 162 15.02 14.30 -10.24
C ARG A 162 16.53 14.39 -10.38
N THR A 163 17.23 14.74 -9.32
CA THR A 163 18.70 14.63 -9.38
C THR A 163 19.09 13.17 -9.27
N GLY A 164 19.66 12.67 -10.37
CA GLY A 164 20.31 11.37 -10.40
C GLY A 164 21.66 11.40 -9.71
N ARG A 165 21.71 11.65 -8.37
CA ARG A 165 22.92 11.76 -7.53
C ARG A 165 23.89 12.90 -7.92
N PRO A 166 24.61 13.51 -6.95
CA PRO A 166 25.37 12.86 -5.87
C PRO A 166 24.65 12.73 -4.52
N ALA A 167 25.12 11.77 -3.71
CA ALA A 167 24.62 11.49 -2.36
C ALA A 167 25.13 12.45 -1.27
N LEU A 168 26.04 13.36 -1.61
CA LEU A 168 26.72 14.25 -0.67
C LEU A 168 26.27 15.69 -0.89
N PRO A 169 26.09 16.48 0.19
CA PRO A 169 25.77 17.88 0.07
C PRO A 169 26.95 18.65 -0.52
N LEU A 170 26.66 19.64 -1.36
CA LEU A 170 27.61 20.61 -1.88
C LEU A 170 27.96 21.62 -0.79
N ALA A 171 29.25 21.91 -0.61
CA ALA A 171 29.68 23.05 0.19
C ALA A 171 29.59 24.31 -0.68
N VAL A 172 28.76 25.26 -0.27
CA VAL A 172 28.56 26.54 -0.96
C VAL A 172 29.09 27.66 -0.08
N ALA A 173 29.96 28.49 -0.66
CA ALA A 173 30.43 29.74 -0.06
C ALA A 173 29.92 30.91 -0.90
N LEU A 174 29.21 31.84 -0.29
CA LEU A 174 28.93 33.14 -0.88
C LEU A 174 30.10 34.07 -0.56
N VAL A 175 30.72 34.63 -1.59
CA VAL A 175 31.90 35.48 -1.46
C VAL A 175 31.59 36.83 -2.09
N GLU A 176 31.80 37.90 -1.35
CA GLU A 176 31.71 39.26 -1.87
C GLU A 176 32.77 39.49 -2.97
N ALA A 177 32.55 40.51 -3.81
CA ALA A 177 33.55 40.95 -4.79
C ALA A 177 34.89 41.38 -4.13
N SER A 178 34.88 41.71 -2.83
CA SER A 178 36.04 42.01 -2.00
C SER A 178 36.90 40.77 -1.67
N GLY A 179 36.37 39.56 -1.89
CA GLY A 179 36.98 38.29 -1.50
C GLY A 179 36.63 37.83 -0.08
N GLN A 180 35.78 38.57 0.66
CA GLN A 180 35.28 38.13 1.97
C GLN A 180 34.15 37.11 1.83
N VAL A 181 34.19 36.05 2.63
CA VAL A 181 33.11 35.05 2.68
C VAL A 181 31.96 35.60 3.53
N GLU A 182 30.82 35.81 2.88
CA GLU A 182 29.59 36.31 3.51
C GLU A 182 28.80 35.16 4.16
N SER A 183 28.79 33.99 3.53
CA SER A 183 28.07 32.80 4.00
C SER A 183 28.78 31.53 3.58
N PHE A 184 28.73 30.49 4.42
CA PHE A 184 29.20 29.15 4.10
C PHE A 184 28.21 28.12 4.65
N GLY A 185 27.76 27.20 3.79
CA GLY A 185 26.78 26.19 4.15
C GLY A 185 26.88 24.94 3.28
N TYR A 186 26.13 23.92 3.67
CA TYR A 186 26.01 22.68 2.94
C TYR A 186 24.59 22.60 2.36
N PHE A 187 24.48 22.45 1.05
CA PHE A 187 23.21 22.40 0.34
C PHE A 187 23.19 21.20 -0.58
N PHE A 188 22.02 20.58 -0.76
CA PHE A 188 21.88 19.65 -1.88
C PHE A 188 21.67 20.41 -3.19
N GLU A 189 22.14 19.84 -4.30
CA GLU A 189 22.00 20.43 -5.64
C GLU A 189 20.52 20.76 -5.95
N GLU A 190 19.61 19.91 -5.51
CA GLU A 190 18.17 20.10 -5.63
C GLU A 190 17.66 21.37 -4.92
N GLU A 191 18.26 21.74 -3.79
CA GLU A 191 17.83 22.92 -3.02
C GLU A 191 18.27 24.22 -3.72
N LEU A 192 19.36 24.16 -4.49
CA LEU A 192 19.86 25.29 -5.26
C LEU A 192 19.14 25.45 -6.61
N LEU A 193 18.86 24.33 -7.29
CA LEU A 193 18.24 24.34 -8.62
C LEU A 193 16.71 24.38 -8.57
N CYS A 194 16.12 23.81 -7.52
CA CYS A 194 14.68 23.58 -7.39
C CYS A 194 14.13 24.05 -6.03
N GLY A 195 14.85 24.94 -5.32
CA GLY A 195 14.49 25.39 -3.97
C GLY A 195 13.12 26.05 -3.84
N GLU A 196 12.65 26.68 -4.91
CA GLU A 196 11.32 27.30 -5.00
C GLU A 196 10.17 26.28 -5.03
N LEU A 197 10.46 25.02 -5.35
CA LEU A 197 9.46 23.96 -5.40
C LEU A 197 9.32 23.29 -4.01
N PRO A 198 8.08 23.07 -3.54
CA PRO A 198 7.86 22.43 -2.25
C PRO A 198 8.28 20.93 -2.24
N PRO A 199 8.78 20.42 -1.10
CA PRO A 199 8.99 18.99 -0.91
C PRO A 199 7.67 18.28 -0.59
N LEU A 200 7.67 16.95 -0.64
CA LEU A 200 6.51 16.13 -0.28
C LEU A 200 6.10 16.29 1.20
N GLU A 201 7.07 16.49 2.10
CA GLU A 201 6.89 16.47 3.56
C GLU A 201 6.47 17.82 4.18
N TRP A 202 6.09 18.84 3.40
CA TRP A 202 5.77 20.12 4.03
C TRP A 202 4.42 20.11 4.78
N ALA A 203 4.51 20.35 6.09
CA ALA A 203 3.48 20.96 6.94
C ALA A 203 4.16 21.78 8.05
N PRO A 204 3.57 22.87 8.62
CA PRO A 204 2.48 23.72 8.14
C PRO A 204 2.76 25.24 8.32
N GLU A 205 2.12 26.12 7.55
CA GLU A 205 1.85 27.50 8.01
C GLU A 205 0.35 27.78 8.26
N GLU A 206 -0.57 26.89 7.84
CA GLU A 206 -2.02 27.03 8.07
C GLU A 206 -2.59 26.19 9.23
N ALA A 207 -1.77 25.46 9.98
CA ALA A 207 -2.24 24.75 11.20
C ALA A 207 -2.46 25.67 12.42
N ALA A 208 -2.27 26.99 12.27
CA ALA A 208 -2.47 27.96 13.36
C ALA A 208 -3.95 28.35 13.57
N GLY A 209 -4.90 27.84 12.76
CA GLY A 209 -6.31 28.24 12.79
C GLY A 209 -7.30 27.21 13.35
N LEU A 210 -6.88 25.98 13.65
CA LEU A 210 -7.74 24.94 14.21
C LEU A 210 -7.26 24.63 15.63
N GLU A 211 -7.60 25.52 16.55
CA GLU A 211 -7.59 25.24 17.98
C GLU A 211 -8.51 24.03 18.21
N ALA A 212 -7.90 22.89 18.52
CA ALA A 212 -8.63 21.68 18.86
C ALA A 212 -9.41 21.94 20.16
N THR A 213 -10.72 22.14 20.05
CA THR A 213 -11.62 22.06 21.21
C THR A 213 -11.39 20.69 21.86
N PRO A 214 -10.96 20.63 23.14
CA PRO A 214 -10.79 19.34 23.80
C PRO A 214 -12.15 18.61 23.82
N PRO A 215 -12.18 17.28 23.61
CA PRO A 215 -13.40 16.52 23.66
C PRO A 215 -14.04 16.65 25.05
N GLU A 216 -15.33 16.95 25.06
CA GLU A 216 -16.18 16.96 26.25
C GLU A 216 -16.03 15.61 26.97
N PRO A 217 -15.79 15.59 28.30
CA PRO A 217 -15.59 14.34 29.00
C PRO A 217 -16.86 13.48 28.93
N ALA A 218 -16.68 12.22 28.54
CA ALA A 218 -17.75 11.24 28.45
C ALA A 218 -18.55 11.17 29.77
N PRO A 219 -19.89 11.04 29.72
CA PRO A 219 -20.69 10.88 30.93
C PRO A 219 -20.28 9.60 31.67
N ALA A 220 -20.06 9.74 32.98
CA ALA A 220 -19.64 8.66 33.86
C ALA A 220 -20.60 7.46 33.78
N ALA A 221 -20.03 6.25 33.70
CA ALA A 221 -20.77 5.00 33.72
C ALA A 221 -21.63 4.89 35.00
N PRO A 222 -22.85 4.34 34.92
CA PRO A 222 -23.70 4.13 36.09
C PRO A 222 -23.04 3.14 37.06
N SER A 223 -22.90 3.58 38.31
CA SER A 223 -22.40 2.80 39.44
C SER A 223 -23.13 1.46 39.54
N SER A 224 -22.34 0.38 39.54
CA SER A 224 -22.76 -0.98 39.84
C SER A 224 -23.64 -1.04 41.10
N ALA A 225 -24.83 -1.62 40.96
CA ALA A 225 -25.70 -1.98 42.07
C ALA A 225 -25.05 -3.05 42.97
N PRO A 226 -25.29 -3.04 44.29
CA PRO A 226 -24.76 -4.07 45.18
C PRO A 226 -25.48 -5.42 44.95
N PRO A 227 -24.83 -6.56 45.27
CA PRO A 227 -25.46 -7.86 45.14
C PRO A 227 -26.60 -8.01 46.16
N PRO A 228 -27.63 -8.84 45.88
CA PRO A 228 -28.68 -9.12 46.83
C PRO A 228 -28.11 -9.93 48.01
N THR A 229 -28.31 -9.43 49.22
CA THR A 229 -28.31 -10.23 50.45
C THR A 229 -29.59 -11.09 50.51
N GLU A 230 -29.42 -12.30 51.05
CA GLU A 230 -30.38 -13.39 51.26
C GLU A 230 -31.86 -13.02 51.46
#